data_AF-A0A3N6EE16-F1
#
_entry.id   AF-A0A3N6EE16-F1
#
_cell.length_a   1.000
_cell.length_b   1.000
_cell.length_c   1.000
_cell.angle_alpha   90.00
_cell.angle_beta   90.00
_cell.angle_gamma   90.00
#
_symmetry.space_group_name_H-M   'P 1'
#
loop_
_entity.id
_entity.type
_entity.pdbx_description
1 polymer ?
#
loop_
_entity_poly.entity_id
_entity_poly.type
_entity_poly.pdbx_seq_one_letter_code
_entity_poly.pdbx_strand_id
1 'polypeptide(L)'
;MRSVETLSDEECTLPFAVGLDLNTAFLAAAARLVVGLSAPDHFHAPKFNPKIPGSWLADLSHIELDPRLPSPFTPDGTRPTGPAWYQTHTLAYAQELGHDVHPIEAYLRRETGAYLDPWHDRLKNAYVDALADMGVTKDLDDRAFLAAMEQHKQRDPAVAAVLSAIKATVKGGVGKLRERPQGKSYKEGETWPALQRPTWRPDIRAAVISKARVNMHRKLNNMVKMTGLFPLAVLSDCVVCPSPGESPLDFLPYAASGKPQPGGFRLGPTPGLAKLEGVQSMLWAVDLMEKGLNPARHIKGGDAVLDEGE
;
A
#
# COMPACT_ATOMS: atom_id res chain seq x y z
N MET A 1 -9.38 -6.27 -7.95
CA MET A 1 -9.55 -5.71 -9.32
C MET A 1 -10.98 -5.21 -9.46
N ARG A 2 -11.24 -4.20 -10.29
CA ARG A 2 -12.64 -3.80 -10.57
C ARG A 2 -13.29 -4.79 -11.54
N SER A 3 -14.62 -4.80 -11.60
CA SER A 3 -15.35 -5.64 -12.57
C SER A 3 -15.05 -5.18 -14.00
N VAL A 4 -14.88 -6.14 -14.93
CA VAL A 4 -14.69 -5.84 -16.36
C VAL A 4 -15.86 -5.06 -16.95
N GLU A 5 -17.07 -5.27 -16.42
CA GLU A 5 -18.30 -4.57 -16.82
C GLU A 5 -18.27 -3.07 -16.49
N THR A 6 -17.31 -2.62 -15.68
CA THR A 6 -17.16 -1.21 -15.28
C THR A 6 -16.11 -0.46 -16.12
N LEU A 7 -15.53 -1.12 -17.13
CA LEU A 7 -14.68 -0.46 -18.12
C LEU A 7 -15.54 0.39 -19.06
N SER A 8 -15.12 1.63 -19.32
CA SER A 8 -15.77 2.45 -20.36
C SER A 8 -15.20 2.14 -21.74
N ASP A 9 -15.98 2.44 -22.79
CA ASP A 9 -15.53 2.30 -24.17
C ASP A 9 -14.23 3.09 -24.40
N GLU A 10 -14.11 4.31 -23.85
CA GLU A 10 -12.91 5.13 -23.96
C GLU A 10 -11.69 4.47 -23.30
N GLU A 11 -11.84 3.89 -22.10
CA GLU A 11 -10.75 3.18 -21.42
C GLU A 11 -10.29 1.97 -22.26
N CYS A 12 -11.21 1.27 -22.92
CA CYS A 12 -10.91 0.15 -23.81
C CYS A 12 -10.19 0.57 -25.10
N THR A 13 -10.24 1.83 -25.52
CA THR A 13 -9.45 2.34 -26.66
C THR A 13 -8.00 2.62 -26.32
N LEU A 14 -7.65 2.71 -25.03
CA LEU A 14 -6.27 2.94 -24.62
C LEU A 14 -5.41 1.70 -24.92
N PRO A 15 -4.22 1.85 -25.51
CA PRO A 15 -3.43 0.72 -25.97
C PRO A 15 -2.73 -0.07 -24.87
N PHE A 16 -2.45 0.55 -23.71
CA PHE A 16 -1.59 -0.03 -22.68
C PHE A 16 -2.25 -0.12 -21.30
N ALA A 17 -1.79 -1.11 -20.53
CA ALA A 17 -1.95 -1.22 -19.09
C ALA A 17 -0.58 -1.05 -18.44
N VAL A 18 -0.42 -0.02 -17.61
CA VAL A 18 0.85 0.33 -16.96
C VAL A 18 0.76 0.11 -15.46
N GLY A 19 1.67 -0.69 -14.92
CA GLY A 19 1.80 -1.00 -13.50
C GLY A 19 2.68 0.00 -12.77
N LEU A 20 2.17 0.59 -11.70
CA LEU A 20 2.90 1.37 -10.71
C LEU A 20 3.05 0.58 -9.43
N ASP A 21 4.25 0.53 -8.87
CA ASP A 21 4.51 -0.05 -7.56
C ASP A 21 5.08 1.00 -6.62
N LEU A 22 4.58 1.08 -5.38
CA LEU A 22 5.10 2.02 -4.39
C LEU A 22 6.33 1.46 -3.69
N ASN A 23 7.44 2.19 -3.75
CA ASN A 23 8.67 1.79 -3.06
C ASN A 23 8.42 1.60 -1.56
N THR A 24 8.53 0.36 -1.08
CA THR A 24 8.45 0.02 0.36
C THR A 24 7.24 0.67 1.06
N ALA A 25 6.03 0.50 0.52
CA ALA A 25 4.83 1.21 0.97
C ALA A 25 4.57 1.12 2.49
N PHE A 26 4.80 -0.04 3.10
CA PHE A 26 4.65 -0.23 4.55
C PHE A 26 5.72 0.50 5.37
N LEU A 27 6.94 0.64 4.86
CA LEU A 27 7.97 1.49 5.47
C LEU A 27 7.50 2.94 5.46
N ALA A 28 7.01 3.42 4.31
CA ALA A 28 6.49 4.78 4.19
C ALA A 28 5.29 5.03 5.12
N ALA A 29 4.41 4.05 5.31
CA ALA A 29 3.30 4.14 6.25
C ALA A 29 3.75 4.17 7.71
N ALA A 30 4.85 3.48 8.06
CA ALA A 30 5.40 3.49 9.42
C ALA A 30 5.96 4.85 9.84
N ALA A 31 6.38 5.70 8.89
CA ALA A 31 6.92 7.03 9.16
C ALA A 31 5.93 7.89 9.97
N ARG A 32 6.36 8.39 11.13
CA ARG A 32 5.56 9.22 12.06
C ARG A 32 4.24 8.57 12.47
N LEU A 33 4.14 7.24 12.40
CA LEU A 33 2.94 6.52 12.82
C LEU A 33 2.87 6.51 14.35
N VAL A 34 1.90 7.23 14.90
CA VAL A 34 1.60 7.19 16.34
C VAL A 34 0.88 5.88 16.66
N VAL A 35 1.47 5.09 17.54
CA VAL A 35 0.92 3.81 18.02
C VAL A 35 0.85 3.79 19.54
N GLY A 36 0.13 2.81 20.11
CA GLY A 36 0.11 2.60 21.55
C GLY A 36 1.43 2.08 22.11
N LEU A 37 1.81 2.56 23.28
CA LEU A 37 2.97 2.08 24.06
C LEU A 37 2.54 1.36 25.35
N SER A 38 1.24 1.31 25.62
CA SER A 38 0.62 0.72 26.80
C SER A 38 -0.30 -0.45 26.42
N ALA A 39 -0.76 -1.19 27.44
CA ALA A 39 -1.83 -2.15 27.29
C ALA A 39 -3.14 -1.48 26.81
N PRO A 40 -4.02 -2.22 26.10
CA PRO A 40 -5.34 -1.72 25.73
C PRO A 40 -6.24 -1.51 26.95
N ASP A 41 -6.99 -0.41 26.95
CA ASP A 41 -8.18 -0.26 27.79
C ASP A 41 -9.43 -0.42 26.92
N HIS A 42 -10.42 -1.16 27.43
CA HIS A 42 -11.68 -1.41 26.76
C HIS A 42 -12.72 -0.33 27.10
N PHE A 43 -13.44 0.14 26.08
CA PHE A 43 -14.49 1.14 26.19
C PHE A 43 -15.71 0.71 25.41
N HIS A 44 -16.90 1.00 25.94
CA HIS A 44 -18.18 0.85 25.26
C HIS A 44 -18.70 2.20 24.79
N ALA A 45 -19.19 2.24 23.55
CA ALA A 45 -19.70 3.44 22.86
C ALA A 45 -18.83 4.71 23.01
N PRO A 46 -17.48 4.63 22.87
CA PRO A 46 -16.65 5.83 23.00
C PRO A 46 -16.86 6.78 21.81
N LYS A 47 -16.81 8.09 22.07
CA LYS A 47 -16.71 9.08 20.99
C LYS A 47 -15.39 8.87 20.22
N PHE A 48 -15.48 8.76 18.90
CA PHE A 48 -14.29 8.60 18.08
C PHE A 48 -13.34 9.81 18.20
N ASN A 49 -12.04 9.52 18.36
CA ASN A 49 -10.98 10.52 18.37
C ASN A 49 -9.82 10.04 17.49
N PRO A 50 -9.54 10.71 16.35
CA PRO A 50 -8.51 10.28 15.41
C PRO A 50 -7.08 10.39 15.98
N LYS A 51 -6.89 11.07 17.12
CA LYS A 51 -5.58 11.21 17.78
C LYS A 51 -5.24 10.05 18.72
N ILE A 52 -6.21 9.19 19.04
CA ILE A 52 -6.01 8.06 19.95
C ILE A 52 -5.85 6.78 19.11
N PRO A 53 -4.67 6.14 19.10
CA PRO A 53 -4.48 4.87 18.42
C PRO A 53 -5.25 3.78 19.16
N GLY A 54 -5.94 2.95 18.40
CA GLY A 54 -6.78 1.90 18.95
C GLY A 54 -7.40 1.01 17.88
N SER A 55 -8.08 -0.01 18.37
CA SER A 55 -8.96 -0.86 17.56
C SER A 55 -10.41 -0.50 17.89
N TRP A 56 -11.22 -0.26 16.88
CA TRP A 56 -12.58 0.26 16.99
C TRP A 56 -13.52 -0.71 16.31
N LEU A 57 -14.51 -1.21 17.03
CA LEU A 57 -15.64 -1.91 16.46
C LEU A 57 -16.62 -0.84 15.95
N ALA A 58 -16.85 -0.79 14.65
CA ALA A 58 -17.80 0.15 14.05
C ALA A 58 -18.48 -0.51 12.84
N ASP A 59 -19.61 0.04 12.40
CA ASP A 59 -20.26 -0.38 11.15
C ASP A 59 -20.01 0.65 10.05
N LEU A 60 -19.21 0.27 9.06
CA LEU A 60 -18.93 1.09 7.87
C LEU A 60 -19.65 0.54 6.62
N SER A 61 -20.54 -0.45 6.75
CA SER A 61 -21.24 -1.06 5.61
C SER A 61 -22.20 -0.08 4.91
N HIS A 62 -22.69 0.93 5.63
CA HIS A 62 -23.54 1.99 5.12
C HIS A 62 -22.82 2.96 4.15
N ILE A 63 -21.49 2.92 4.07
CA ILE A 63 -20.70 3.81 3.21
C ILE A 63 -20.61 3.23 1.79
N GLU A 64 -21.10 3.98 0.82
CA GLU A 64 -21.01 3.66 -0.61
C GLU A 64 -19.94 4.51 -1.28
N LEU A 65 -18.93 3.83 -1.84
CA LEU A 65 -17.87 4.45 -2.64
C LEU A 65 -18.03 4.01 -4.10
N ASP A 66 -17.36 4.70 -5.02
CA ASP A 66 -17.35 4.33 -6.44
C ASP A 66 -16.83 2.88 -6.59
N PRO A 67 -17.62 1.96 -7.18
CA PRO A 67 -17.28 0.55 -7.26
C PRO A 67 -16.07 0.24 -8.17
N ARG A 68 -15.61 1.22 -8.95
CA ARG A 68 -14.38 1.12 -9.74
C ARG A 68 -13.12 1.27 -8.88
N LEU A 69 -13.26 1.68 -7.62
CA LEU A 69 -12.19 1.75 -6.64
C LEU A 69 -12.33 0.65 -5.59
N PRO A 70 -11.22 0.05 -5.12
CA PRO A 70 -11.28 -0.90 -4.02
C PRO A 70 -11.71 -0.18 -2.73
N SER A 71 -12.56 -0.81 -1.92
CA SER A 71 -12.91 -0.28 -0.62
C SER A 71 -11.66 -0.11 0.27
N PRO A 72 -11.47 1.05 0.91
CA PRO A 72 -10.38 1.24 1.86
C PRO A 72 -10.67 0.60 3.23
N PHE A 73 -11.87 0.04 3.43
CA PHE A 73 -12.31 -0.45 4.73
C PHE A 73 -11.97 -1.93 4.95
N THR A 74 -11.78 -2.71 3.89
CA THR A 74 -11.47 -4.15 3.97
C THR A 74 -10.08 -4.44 3.38
N PRO A 75 -9.46 -5.58 3.75
CA PRO A 75 -8.18 -5.99 3.16
C PRO A 75 -8.27 -6.35 1.67
N ASP A 76 -9.37 -6.98 1.25
CA ASP A 76 -9.58 -7.46 -0.12
C ASP A 76 -10.18 -6.39 -1.06
N GLY A 77 -10.54 -5.23 -0.52
CA GLY A 77 -11.14 -4.13 -1.27
C GLY A 77 -12.64 -4.29 -1.52
N THR A 78 -13.30 -5.28 -0.90
CA THR A 78 -14.76 -5.42 -0.97
C THR A 78 -15.48 -4.46 -0.01
N ARG A 79 -16.72 -4.08 -0.32
CA ARG A 79 -17.52 -3.26 0.62
C ARG A 79 -17.79 -4.06 1.91
N PRO A 80 -17.62 -3.48 3.11
CA PRO A 80 -18.03 -4.14 4.36
C PRO A 80 -19.52 -4.50 4.34
N THR A 81 -19.88 -5.64 4.94
CA THR A 81 -21.27 -6.14 4.99
C THR A 81 -21.92 -5.99 6.38
N GLY A 82 -21.20 -5.44 7.35
CA GLY A 82 -21.68 -5.15 8.69
C GLY A 82 -20.57 -4.65 9.61
N PRO A 83 -20.77 -4.68 10.94
CA PRO A 83 -19.77 -4.26 11.92
C PRO A 83 -18.47 -5.05 11.83
N ALA A 84 -17.33 -4.36 11.94
CA ALA A 84 -16.01 -4.97 11.96
C ALA A 84 -15.01 -4.18 12.82
N TRP A 85 -13.88 -4.81 13.13
CA TRP A 85 -12.78 -4.17 13.85
C TRP A 85 -11.85 -3.42 12.90
N TYR A 86 -11.71 -2.12 13.15
CA TYR A 86 -10.92 -1.20 12.36
C TYR A 86 -9.82 -0.54 13.19
N GLN A 87 -8.75 -0.11 12.53
CA GLN A 87 -7.76 0.76 13.15
C GLN A 87 -8.20 2.23 13.08
N THR A 88 -7.69 3.07 13.99
CA THR A 88 -8.00 4.52 14.03
C THR A 88 -7.91 5.20 12.66
N HIS A 89 -6.90 4.87 11.86
CA HIS A 89 -6.69 5.46 10.52
C HIS A 89 -7.85 5.18 9.55
N THR A 90 -8.55 4.05 9.69
CA THR A 90 -9.67 3.69 8.81
C THR A 90 -10.90 4.53 9.13
N LEU A 91 -11.24 4.70 10.41
CA LEU A 91 -12.36 5.55 10.84
C LEU A 91 -12.06 7.03 10.56
N ALA A 92 -10.83 7.47 10.80
CA ALA A 92 -10.39 8.83 10.45
C ALA A 92 -10.54 9.08 8.94
N TYR A 93 -10.25 8.08 8.12
CA TYR A 93 -10.42 8.18 6.68
C TYR A 93 -11.90 8.17 6.24
N ALA A 94 -12.77 7.41 6.91
CA ALA A 94 -14.22 7.51 6.68
C ALA A 94 -14.75 8.93 6.96
N GLN A 95 -14.28 9.58 8.03
CA GLN A 95 -14.59 10.99 8.31
C GLN A 95 -14.01 11.95 7.26
N GLU A 96 -12.80 11.70 6.78
CA GLU A 96 -12.20 12.48 5.68
C GLU A 96 -13.02 12.39 4.38
N LEU A 97 -13.66 11.23 4.14
CA LEU A 97 -14.57 11.02 3.02
C LEU A 97 -15.96 11.64 3.26
N GLY A 98 -16.21 12.26 4.41
CA GLY A 98 -17.47 12.95 4.73
C GLY A 98 -18.51 12.09 5.41
N HIS A 99 -18.14 10.92 5.94
CA HIS A 99 -19.06 10.01 6.63
C HIS A 99 -18.88 10.06 8.14
N ASP A 100 -20.00 10.02 8.86
CA ASP A 100 -19.99 9.87 10.30
C ASP A 100 -19.56 8.45 10.70
N VAL A 101 -18.90 8.35 11.85
CA VAL A 101 -18.48 7.07 12.42
C VAL A 101 -19.01 6.95 13.84
N HIS A 102 -19.62 5.81 14.12
CA HIS A 102 -20.24 5.50 15.42
C HIS A 102 -19.61 4.24 16.00
N PRO A 103 -18.49 4.35 16.74
CA PRO A 103 -17.90 3.19 17.40
C PRO A 103 -18.85 2.56 18.41
N ILE A 104 -18.99 1.24 18.32
CA ILE A 104 -19.77 0.40 19.24
C ILE A 104 -18.91 0.06 20.47
N GLU A 105 -17.66 -0.34 20.22
CA GLU A 105 -16.65 -0.62 21.26
C GLU A 105 -15.27 -0.21 20.77
N ALA A 106 -14.33 -0.02 21.69
CA ALA A 106 -12.93 0.18 21.33
C ALA A 106 -11.94 -0.35 22.37
N TYR A 107 -10.78 -0.76 21.89
CA TYR A 107 -9.58 -0.98 22.68
C TYR A 107 -8.58 0.14 22.41
N LEU A 108 -8.49 1.10 23.32
CA LEU A 108 -7.70 2.32 23.16
C LEU A 108 -6.38 2.26 23.94
N ARG A 109 -5.45 3.15 23.64
CA ARG A 109 -4.10 3.20 24.25
C ARG A 109 -3.90 4.55 24.90
N ARG A 110 -3.51 4.57 26.18
CA ARG A 110 -3.28 5.83 26.93
C ARG A 110 -1.94 6.46 26.57
N GLU A 111 -0.89 5.65 26.60
CA GLU A 111 0.45 6.06 26.20
C GLU A 111 0.64 5.79 24.71
N THR A 112 1.19 6.79 24.00
CA THR A 112 1.34 6.75 22.55
C THR A 112 2.66 7.36 22.12
N GLY A 113 3.17 6.94 20.97
CA GLY A 113 4.38 7.54 20.40
C GLY A 113 4.73 6.97 19.03
N ALA A 114 5.71 7.60 18.39
CA ALA A 114 6.22 7.21 17.08
C ALA A 114 7.26 6.07 17.20
N TYR A 115 6.81 4.93 17.72
CA TYR A 115 7.66 3.77 18.05
C TYR A 115 8.54 3.28 16.89
N LEU A 116 8.03 3.39 15.65
CA LEU A 116 8.71 2.89 14.45
C LEU A 116 9.67 3.89 13.80
N ASP A 117 9.76 5.14 14.27
CA ASP A 117 10.57 6.19 13.61
C ASP A 117 12.05 5.83 13.51
N PRO A 118 12.74 5.36 14.58
CA PRO A 118 14.15 4.98 14.48
C PRO A 118 14.39 3.83 13.48
N TRP A 119 13.49 2.84 13.47
CA TRP A 119 13.53 1.72 12.53
C TRP A 119 13.29 2.20 11.08
N HIS A 120 12.30 3.08 10.90
CA HIS A 120 11.97 3.67 9.62
C HIS A 120 13.16 4.47 9.06
N ASP A 121 13.72 5.39 9.84
CA ASP A 121 14.77 6.29 9.38
C ASP A 121 16.03 5.52 9.00
N ARG A 122 16.39 4.49 9.78
CA ARG A 122 17.55 3.63 9.49
C ARG A 122 17.37 2.89 8.16
N LEU A 123 16.22 2.24 7.94
CA LEU A 123 15.98 1.46 6.73
C LEU A 123 15.74 2.35 5.50
N LYS A 124 15.06 3.50 5.67
CA LYS A 124 14.89 4.49 4.61
C LYS A 124 16.24 4.99 4.11
N ASN A 125 17.14 5.38 5.02
CA ASN A 125 18.45 5.90 4.63
C ASN A 125 19.26 4.81 3.90
N ALA A 126 19.34 3.61 4.47
CA ALA A 126 20.02 2.49 3.81
C ALA A 126 19.43 2.18 2.41
N TYR A 127 18.10 2.24 2.26
CA TYR A 127 17.41 2.02 0.99
C TYR A 127 17.78 3.07 -0.06
N VAL A 128 17.72 4.35 0.31
CA VAL A 128 18.01 5.47 -0.59
C VAL A 128 19.50 5.52 -0.94
N ASP A 129 20.39 5.29 0.03
CA ASP A 129 21.83 5.28 -0.19
C ASP A 129 22.23 4.14 -1.15
N ALA A 130 21.69 2.92 -0.95
CA ALA A 130 21.93 1.80 -1.86
C ALA A 130 21.43 2.08 -3.29
N LEU A 131 20.28 2.77 -3.45
CA LEU A 131 19.80 3.21 -4.76
C LEU A 131 20.71 4.27 -5.38
N ALA A 132 21.20 5.21 -4.58
CA ALA A 132 22.13 6.24 -5.02
C ALA A 132 23.48 5.64 -5.48
N ASP A 133 23.99 4.62 -4.80
CA ASP A 133 25.20 3.87 -5.21
C ASP A 133 25.00 3.15 -6.54
N MET A 134 23.76 2.74 -6.87
CA MET A 134 23.38 2.24 -8.20
C MET A 134 23.01 3.37 -9.18
N GLY A 135 23.25 4.62 -8.82
CA GLY A 135 23.00 5.84 -9.60
C GLY A 135 21.53 6.15 -9.87
N VAL A 136 20.63 5.74 -8.96
CA VAL A 136 19.24 6.19 -8.89
C VAL A 136 19.14 7.21 -7.74
N THR A 137 19.42 8.48 -8.04
CA THR A 137 19.44 9.56 -7.04
C THR A 137 18.10 10.31 -6.98
N LYS A 138 17.90 11.06 -5.89
CA LYS A 138 16.65 11.80 -5.58
C LYS A 138 16.43 13.05 -6.44
N ASP A 139 17.48 13.52 -7.10
CA ASP A 139 17.52 14.74 -7.92
C ASP A 139 17.31 14.46 -9.42
N LEU A 140 17.24 13.19 -9.80
CA LEU A 140 16.85 12.80 -11.16
C LEU A 140 15.45 13.32 -11.47
N ASP A 141 15.27 13.90 -12.65
CA ASP A 141 13.94 14.09 -13.21
C ASP A 141 13.28 12.73 -13.51
N ASP A 142 11.97 12.75 -13.76
CA ASP A 142 11.21 11.52 -13.87
C ASP A 142 11.62 10.65 -15.08
N ARG A 143 12.09 11.24 -16.18
CA ARG A 143 12.59 10.47 -17.35
C ARG A 143 13.91 9.80 -17.02
N ALA A 144 14.84 10.55 -16.42
CA ALA A 144 16.12 10.03 -15.98
C ALA A 144 15.96 8.96 -14.88
N PHE A 145 15.00 9.15 -13.97
CA PHE A 145 14.65 8.16 -12.96
C PHE A 145 14.16 6.84 -13.56
N LEU A 146 13.23 6.89 -14.53
CA LEU A 146 12.73 5.69 -15.20
C LEU A 146 13.85 4.94 -15.94
N ALA A 147 14.69 5.66 -16.69
CA ALA A 147 15.84 5.07 -17.39
C ALA A 147 16.86 4.45 -16.41
N ALA A 148 17.16 5.13 -15.30
CA ALA A 148 18.07 4.61 -14.28
C ALA A 148 17.49 3.36 -13.61
N MET A 149 16.19 3.34 -13.33
CA MET A 149 15.51 2.18 -12.73
C MET A 149 15.45 0.96 -13.65
N GLU A 150 15.47 1.12 -14.97
CA GLU A 150 15.53 0.00 -15.90
C GLU A 150 16.87 -0.76 -15.79
N GLN A 151 17.97 -0.03 -15.60
CA GLN A 151 19.33 -0.59 -15.68
C GLN A 151 20.02 -0.78 -14.32
N HIS A 152 19.47 -0.24 -13.22
CA HIS A 152 20.17 -0.16 -11.92
C HIS A 152 20.75 -1.49 -11.42
N LYS A 153 20.05 -2.62 -11.63
CA LYS A 153 20.49 -3.94 -11.16
C LYS A 153 21.71 -4.50 -11.89
N GLN A 154 22.03 -3.97 -13.07
CA GLN A 154 23.15 -4.45 -13.90
C GLN A 154 24.47 -3.76 -13.55
N ARG A 155 24.44 -2.65 -12.79
CA ARG A 155 25.63 -1.86 -12.46
C ARG A 155 26.54 -2.52 -11.44
N ASP A 156 25.96 -2.99 -10.33
CA ASP A 156 26.71 -3.63 -9.25
C ASP A 156 25.89 -4.76 -8.59
N PRO A 157 26.22 -6.04 -8.84
CA PRO A 157 25.53 -7.18 -8.24
C PRO A 157 25.60 -7.21 -6.70
N ALA A 158 26.67 -6.70 -6.10
CA ALA A 158 26.84 -6.68 -4.65
C ALA A 158 25.87 -5.65 -4.01
N VAL A 159 25.80 -4.44 -4.57
CA VAL A 159 24.84 -3.42 -4.10
C VAL A 159 23.40 -3.86 -4.38
N ALA A 160 23.13 -4.54 -5.50
CA ALA A 160 21.81 -5.11 -5.78
C ALA A 160 21.39 -6.18 -4.73
N ALA A 161 22.33 -6.99 -4.25
CA ALA A 161 22.10 -7.93 -3.16
C ALA A 161 21.82 -7.22 -1.83
N VAL A 162 22.57 -6.15 -1.52
CA VAL A 162 22.34 -5.31 -0.33
C VAL A 162 20.94 -4.68 -0.37
N LEU A 163 20.54 -4.08 -1.50
CA LEU A 163 19.19 -3.52 -1.68
C LEU A 163 18.11 -4.58 -1.46
N SER A 164 18.33 -5.80 -1.96
CA SER A 164 17.41 -6.93 -1.77
C SER A 164 17.29 -7.32 -0.30
N ALA A 165 18.41 -7.37 0.44
CA ALA A 165 18.41 -7.63 1.88
C ALA A 165 17.71 -6.52 2.70
N ILE A 166 17.87 -5.25 2.32
CA ILE A 166 17.15 -4.12 2.92
C ILE A 166 15.64 -4.28 2.71
N LYS A 167 15.19 -4.55 1.47
CA LYS A 167 13.78 -4.79 1.16
C LYS A 167 13.21 -5.97 1.95
N ALA A 168 13.95 -7.07 2.05
CA ALA A 168 13.56 -8.23 2.84
C ALA A 168 13.45 -7.89 4.34
N THR A 169 14.35 -7.05 4.86
CA THR A 169 14.31 -6.58 6.26
C THR A 169 13.09 -5.71 6.53
N VAL A 170 12.72 -4.82 5.60
CA VAL A 170 11.49 -4.02 5.69
C VAL A 170 10.27 -4.93 5.75
N LYS A 171 10.13 -5.86 4.79
CA LYS A 171 8.99 -6.77 4.69
C LYS A 171 8.91 -7.69 5.93
N GLY A 172 10.03 -8.32 6.28
CA GLY A 172 10.15 -9.21 7.41
C GLY A 172 9.89 -8.50 8.75
N GLY A 173 10.40 -7.28 8.92
CA GLY A 173 10.20 -6.48 10.14
C GLY A 173 8.73 -6.24 10.45
N VAL A 174 7.94 -5.80 9.47
CA VAL A 174 6.50 -5.60 9.62
C VAL A 174 5.77 -6.94 9.83
N GLY A 175 6.19 -8.01 9.15
CA GLY A 175 5.63 -9.35 9.33
C GLY A 175 5.84 -9.91 10.74
N LYS A 176 7.02 -9.67 11.34
CA LYS A 176 7.39 -10.16 12.68
C LYS A 176 6.52 -9.59 13.80
N LEU A 177 5.96 -8.38 13.62
CA LEU A 177 5.01 -7.77 14.56
C LEU A 177 3.74 -8.62 14.77
N ARG A 178 3.37 -9.47 13.82
CA ARG A 178 2.29 -10.45 13.96
C ARG A 178 2.71 -11.78 13.31
N GLU A 179 3.82 -12.32 13.77
CA GLU A 179 4.24 -13.63 13.32
C GLU A 179 3.20 -14.69 13.71
N ARG A 180 2.74 -15.41 12.69
CA ARG A 180 1.86 -16.58 12.80
C ARG A 180 2.65 -17.78 13.36
N PRO A 181 1.98 -18.85 13.83
CA PRO A 181 2.70 -20.06 14.20
C PRO A 181 3.40 -20.63 12.96
N GLN A 182 4.70 -20.86 13.06
CA GLN A 182 5.51 -21.38 11.98
C GLN A 182 6.72 -22.17 12.51
N GLY A 183 7.24 -23.08 11.69
CA GLY A 183 8.40 -23.91 12.01
C GLY A 183 8.09 -25.41 11.91
N LYS A 184 9.08 -26.20 11.45
CA LYS A 184 8.93 -27.66 11.25
C LYS A 184 8.55 -28.42 12.52
N SER A 185 8.80 -27.84 13.70
CA SER A 185 8.54 -28.43 15.01
C SER A 185 7.24 -27.95 15.67
N TYR A 186 6.55 -26.97 15.11
CA TYR A 186 5.27 -26.50 15.66
C TYR A 186 4.18 -27.54 15.41
N LYS A 187 3.41 -27.88 16.45
CA LYS A 187 2.22 -28.73 16.32
C LYS A 187 0.96 -27.90 16.51
N GLU A 188 -0.07 -28.22 15.74
CA GLU A 188 -1.38 -27.61 15.89
C GLU A 188 -1.91 -27.80 17.33
N GLY A 189 -2.37 -26.70 17.94
CA GLY A 189 -2.80 -26.66 19.35
C GLY A 189 -1.75 -26.14 20.34
N GLU A 190 -0.48 -26.00 19.94
CA GLU A 190 0.56 -25.43 20.80
C GLU A 190 0.51 -23.89 20.82
N THR A 191 0.94 -23.29 21.94
CA THR A 191 1.10 -21.83 22.04
C THR A 191 2.12 -21.34 21.02
N TRP A 192 1.79 -20.27 20.30
CA TRP A 192 2.69 -19.74 19.28
C TRP A 192 3.97 -19.21 19.94
N PRO A 193 5.16 -19.66 19.53
CA PRO A 193 6.42 -19.18 20.08
C PRO A 193 6.55 -17.64 20.01
N ALA A 194 5.92 -17.05 19.00
CA ALA A 194 5.89 -15.63 18.75
C ALA A 194 5.29 -14.79 19.89
N LEU A 195 4.27 -15.31 20.62
CA LEU A 195 3.49 -14.57 21.62
C LEU A 195 4.31 -14.15 22.84
N GLN A 196 5.43 -14.83 23.11
CA GLN A 196 6.32 -14.52 24.23
C GLN A 196 7.28 -13.37 23.94
N ARG A 197 7.32 -12.87 22.69
CA ARG A 197 8.26 -11.80 22.33
C ARG A 197 7.64 -10.44 22.64
N PRO A 198 8.37 -9.54 23.33
CA PRO A 198 7.91 -8.17 23.56
C PRO A 198 7.62 -7.39 22.26
N THR A 199 8.23 -7.82 21.15
CA THR A 199 8.05 -7.23 19.81
C THR A 199 6.84 -7.78 19.06
N TRP A 200 6.11 -8.76 19.60
CA TRP A 200 4.85 -9.21 19.02
C TRP A 200 3.76 -8.18 19.32
N ARG A 201 3.51 -7.33 18.34
CA ARG A 201 2.64 -6.14 18.41
C ARG A 201 1.70 -6.11 17.21
N PRO A 202 0.68 -6.99 17.19
CA PRO A 202 -0.23 -7.11 16.06
C PRO A 202 -1.02 -5.82 15.81
N ASP A 203 -1.23 -5.02 16.86
CA ASP A 203 -1.87 -3.70 16.80
C ASP A 203 -1.03 -2.70 16.00
N ILE A 204 0.30 -2.69 16.16
CA ILE A 204 1.21 -1.86 15.36
C ILE A 204 1.18 -2.30 13.89
N ARG A 205 1.26 -3.61 13.61
CA ARG A 205 1.16 -4.12 12.22
C ARG A 205 -0.15 -3.69 11.57
N ALA A 206 -1.27 -3.85 12.27
CA ALA A 206 -2.58 -3.46 11.76
C ALA A 206 -2.63 -1.94 11.48
N ALA A 207 -2.07 -1.10 12.35
CA ALA A 207 -2.01 0.33 12.14
C ALA A 207 -1.17 0.71 10.90
N VAL A 208 -0.03 0.05 10.67
CA VAL A 208 0.79 0.26 9.45
C VAL A 208 0.01 -0.11 8.19
N ILE A 209 -0.61 -1.29 8.16
CA ILE A 209 -1.38 -1.77 7.00
C ILE A 209 -2.58 -0.84 6.74
N SER A 210 -3.31 -0.46 7.79
CA SER A 210 -4.44 0.46 7.69
C SER A 210 -3.99 1.81 7.13
N LYS A 211 -2.90 2.40 7.63
CA LYS A 211 -2.36 3.66 7.11
C LYS A 211 -1.89 3.54 5.66
N ALA A 212 -1.26 2.42 5.28
CA ALA A 212 -0.87 2.17 3.90
C ALA A 212 -2.09 2.12 2.96
N ARG A 213 -3.13 1.39 3.35
CA ARG A 213 -4.37 1.26 2.57
C ARG A 213 -5.08 2.59 2.37
N VAL A 214 -5.27 3.39 3.44
CA VAL A 214 -5.92 4.72 3.29
C VAL A 214 -5.07 5.68 2.45
N ASN A 215 -3.74 5.60 2.56
CA ASN A 215 -2.85 6.41 1.73
C ASN A 215 -2.93 6.02 0.25
N MET A 216 -2.99 4.73 -0.04
CA MET A 216 -3.21 4.23 -1.40
C MET A 216 -4.55 4.71 -1.95
N HIS A 217 -5.64 4.50 -1.20
CA HIS A 217 -6.98 4.93 -1.63
C HIS A 217 -7.06 6.44 -1.87
N ARG A 218 -6.42 7.25 -1.01
CA ARG A 218 -6.34 8.71 -1.21
C ARG A 218 -5.63 9.08 -2.51
N LYS A 219 -4.54 8.40 -2.85
CA LYS A 219 -3.83 8.60 -4.13
C LYS A 219 -4.72 8.21 -5.31
N LEU A 220 -5.41 7.08 -5.24
CA LEU A 220 -6.34 6.63 -6.29
C LEU A 220 -7.48 7.62 -6.49
N ASN A 221 -8.14 8.07 -5.42
CA ASN A 221 -9.18 9.09 -5.48
C ASN A 221 -8.69 10.38 -6.13
N ASN A 222 -7.48 10.83 -5.78
CA ASN A 222 -6.91 12.04 -6.37
C ASN A 222 -6.56 11.84 -7.86
N MET A 223 -6.02 10.68 -8.24
CA MET A 223 -5.76 10.34 -9.63
C MET A 223 -7.05 10.41 -10.45
N VAL A 224 -8.11 9.72 -10.01
CA VAL A 224 -9.42 9.75 -10.67
C VAL A 224 -9.93 11.19 -10.83
N LYS A 225 -9.84 12.02 -9.78
CA LYS A 225 -10.26 13.44 -9.83
C LYS A 225 -9.45 14.27 -10.82
N MET A 226 -8.17 13.95 -11.02
CA MET A 226 -7.26 14.73 -11.87
C MET A 226 -7.25 14.27 -13.33
N THR A 227 -7.42 12.98 -13.58
CA THR A 227 -7.22 12.37 -14.91
C THR A 227 -8.49 11.73 -15.46
N GLY A 228 -9.49 11.46 -14.63
CA GLY A 228 -10.67 10.66 -14.99
C GLY A 228 -10.40 9.16 -15.13
N LEU A 229 -9.13 8.72 -15.00
CA LEU A 229 -8.73 7.33 -15.19
C LEU A 229 -8.90 6.53 -13.90
N PHE A 230 -9.59 5.41 -13.99
CA PHE A 230 -9.74 4.46 -12.90
C PHE A 230 -8.70 3.34 -13.00
N PRO A 231 -8.19 2.83 -11.86
CA PRO A 231 -7.30 1.68 -11.89
C PRO A 231 -8.05 0.45 -12.42
N LEU A 232 -7.41 -0.33 -13.29
CA LEU A 232 -7.90 -1.66 -13.70
C LEU A 232 -7.81 -2.62 -12.51
N ALA A 233 -6.70 -2.52 -11.77
CA ALA A 233 -6.41 -3.44 -10.69
C ALA A 233 -5.51 -2.83 -9.62
N VAL A 234 -5.69 -3.31 -8.38
CA VAL A 234 -4.86 -2.95 -7.23
C VAL A 234 -4.54 -4.25 -6.49
N LEU A 235 -3.29 -4.39 -6.04
CA LEU A 235 -2.83 -5.48 -5.19
C LEU A 235 -1.75 -4.96 -4.25
N SER A 236 -2.05 -4.85 -2.95
CA SER A 236 -1.16 -4.26 -1.95
C SER A 236 -0.69 -2.84 -2.34
N ASP A 237 0.52 -2.73 -2.88
CA ASP A 237 1.23 -1.51 -3.27
C ASP A 237 1.37 -1.34 -4.79
N CYS A 238 0.90 -2.32 -5.57
CA CYS A 238 0.85 -2.29 -7.02
C CYS A 238 -0.53 -1.84 -7.52
N VAL A 239 -0.54 -0.94 -8.50
CA VAL A 239 -1.72 -0.40 -9.18
C VAL A 239 -1.50 -0.49 -10.68
N VAL A 240 -2.46 -1.06 -11.41
CA VAL A 240 -2.45 -1.11 -12.88
C VAL A 240 -3.45 -0.09 -13.39
N CYS A 241 -2.98 0.85 -14.21
CA CYS A 241 -3.77 1.91 -14.82
C CYS A 241 -3.86 1.72 -16.34
N PRO A 242 -5.00 2.08 -16.97
CA PRO A 242 -5.04 2.21 -18.42
C PRO A 242 -4.21 3.44 -18.85
N SER A 243 -3.55 3.36 -20.00
CA SER A 243 -2.59 4.39 -20.42
C SER A 243 -2.56 4.57 -21.95
N PRO A 244 -2.43 5.83 -22.44
CA PRO A 244 -2.26 6.11 -23.86
C PRO A 244 -0.86 5.75 -24.38
N GLY A 245 0.12 5.55 -23.49
CA GLY A 245 1.48 5.14 -23.83
C GLY A 245 2.08 4.17 -22.82
N GLU A 246 3.31 3.73 -23.07
CA GLU A 246 4.00 2.72 -22.28
C GLU A 246 4.62 3.28 -20.99
N SER A 247 4.58 4.60 -20.77
CA SER A 247 5.22 5.24 -19.64
C SER A 247 4.20 5.73 -18.61
N PRO A 248 4.53 5.70 -17.31
CA PRO A 248 3.79 6.44 -16.29
C PRO A 248 3.63 7.93 -16.63
N LEU A 249 4.58 8.51 -17.36
CA LEU A 249 4.53 9.91 -17.78
C LEU A 249 3.36 10.23 -18.72
N ASP A 250 2.78 9.21 -19.36
CA ASP A 250 1.69 9.38 -20.33
C ASP A 250 0.32 9.54 -19.66
N PHE A 251 0.21 9.26 -18.36
CA PHE A 251 -1.04 9.41 -17.60
C PHE A 251 -0.91 10.04 -16.21
N LEU A 252 0.30 10.11 -15.64
CA LEU A 252 0.49 10.78 -14.36
C LEU A 252 0.19 12.28 -14.49
N PRO A 253 -0.52 12.89 -13.52
CA PRO A 253 -0.93 14.28 -13.63
C PRO A 253 0.25 15.21 -13.32
N TYR A 254 0.65 16.02 -14.30
CA TYR A 254 1.63 17.10 -14.14
C TYR A 254 0.96 18.47 -14.30
N ALA A 255 1.45 19.46 -13.55
CA ALA A 255 1.10 20.85 -13.77
C ALA A 255 1.78 21.37 -15.06
N ALA A 256 1.28 22.48 -15.61
CA ALA A 256 1.88 23.13 -16.79
C ALA A 256 3.35 23.52 -16.56
N SER A 257 3.78 23.68 -15.31
CA SER A 257 5.17 23.91 -14.91
C SER A 257 6.07 22.66 -14.99
N GLY A 258 5.54 21.50 -15.39
CA GLY A 258 6.26 20.23 -15.44
C GLY A 258 6.42 19.56 -14.07
N LYS A 259 5.80 20.07 -13.00
CA LYS A 259 5.85 19.46 -11.67
C LYS A 259 4.71 18.46 -11.46
N PRO A 260 4.96 17.31 -10.81
CA PRO A 260 3.89 16.38 -10.47
C PRO A 260 2.81 17.05 -9.60
N GLN A 261 1.54 16.79 -9.91
CA GLN A 261 0.42 17.32 -9.11
C GLN A 261 0.42 16.72 -7.70
N PRO A 262 0.15 17.52 -6.65
CA PRO A 262 0.19 17.05 -5.27
C PRO A 262 -0.97 16.10 -4.97
N GLY A 263 -0.70 15.03 -4.21
CA GLY A 263 -1.72 14.10 -3.75
C GLY A 263 -1.93 12.86 -4.63
N GLY A 264 -1.43 12.85 -5.87
CA GLY A 264 -1.41 11.68 -6.74
C GLY A 264 -0.20 10.75 -6.51
N PHE A 265 0.03 9.85 -7.46
CA PHE A 265 1.30 9.13 -7.58
C PHE A 265 2.39 10.07 -8.07
N ARG A 266 3.60 9.87 -7.56
CA ARG A 266 4.79 10.62 -7.95
C ARG A 266 5.93 9.64 -8.10
N LEU A 267 6.70 9.76 -9.17
CA LEU A 267 7.86 8.92 -9.40
C LEU A 267 9.00 9.31 -8.47
N GLY A 268 9.88 8.35 -8.18
CA GLY A 268 11.12 8.61 -7.47
C GLY A 268 11.56 7.47 -6.55
N PRO A 269 12.80 7.51 -6.03
CA PRO A 269 13.41 6.39 -5.30
C PRO A 269 13.06 6.34 -3.82
N THR A 270 12.31 7.31 -3.28
CA THR A 270 12.05 7.38 -1.82
C THR A 270 10.86 6.50 -1.43
N PRO A 271 10.82 5.92 -0.22
CA PRO A 271 9.65 5.18 0.26
C PRO A 271 8.32 5.92 0.05
N GLY A 272 7.34 5.22 -0.52
CA GLY A 272 5.99 5.73 -0.81
C GLY A 272 5.86 6.50 -2.14
N LEU A 273 6.95 6.69 -2.88
CA LEU A 273 6.93 7.12 -4.27
C LEU A 273 6.81 5.91 -5.21
N ALA A 274 6.25 6.13 -6.38
CA ALA A 274 6.00 5.11 -7.39
C ALA A 274 7.25 4.84 -8.24
N LYS A 275 7.33 3.64 -8.78
CA LYS A 275 8.20 3.24 -9.89
C LYS A 275 7.36 2.48 -10.91
N LEU A 276 7.87 2.34 -12.13
CA LEU A 276 7.31 1.42 -13.11
C LEU A 276 7.54 -0.02 -12.66
N GLU A 277 6.47 -0.82 -12.64
CA GLU A 277 6.53 -2.25 -12.33
C GLU A 277 6.44 -3.14 -13.58
N GLY A 278 5.66 -2.71 -14.57
CA GLY A 278 5.52 -3.41 -15.85
C GLY A 278 4.57 -2.70 -16.81
N VAL A 279 4.64 -3.08 -18.08
CA VAL A 279 3.82 -2.55 -19.17
C VAL A 279 3.30 -3.72 -19.97
N GLN A 280 1.99 -3.74 -20.24
CA GLN A 280 1.33 -4.73 -21.07
C GLN A 280 0.30 -4.05 -21.97
N SER A 281 -0.26 -4.78 -22.93
CA SER A 281 -1.38 -4.26 -23.72
C SER A 281 -2.66 -4.17 -22.88
N MET A 282 -3.55 -3.25 -23.23
CA MET A 282 -4.88 -3.18 -22.60
C MET A 282 -5.68 -4.46 -22.83
N LEU A 283 -5.57 -5.07 -24.02
CA LEU A 283 -6.19 -6.36 -24.34
C LEU A 283 -5.74 -7.48 -23.40
N TRP A 284 -4.44 -7.52 -23.05
CA TRP A 284 -3.93 -8.48 -22.06
C TRP A 284 -4.56 -8.28 -20.69
N ALA A 285 -4.74 -7.02 -20.26
CA ALA A 285 -5.34 -6.74 -18.96
C ALA A 285 -6.83 -7.13 -18.93
N VAL A 286 -7.57 -6.85 -20.01
CA VAL A 286 -8.98 -7.22 -20.16
C VAL A 286 -9.15 -8.75 -20.14
N ASP A 287 -8.33 -9.49 -20.90
CA ASP A 287 -8.37 -10.97 -20.92
C ASP A 287 -8.16 -11.59 -19.52
N LEU A 288 -7.24 -11.02 -18.72
CA LEU A 288 -7.06 -11.45 -17.32
C LEU A 288 -8.29 -11.13 -16.46
N MET A 289 -8.85 -9.92 -16.61
CA MET A 289 -10.04 -9.51 -15.85
C MET A 289 -11.26 -10.38 -16.17
N GLU A 290 -11.48 -10.74 -17.44
CA GLU A 290 -12.56 -11.66 -17.85
C GLU A 290 -12.39 -13.06 -17.25
N LYS A 291 -11.15 -13.50 -17.04
CA LYS A 291 -10.82 -14.77 -16.37
C LYS A 291 -10.89 -14.69 -14.84
N GLY A 292 -11.23 -13.54 -14.27
CA GLY A 292 -11.25 -13.34 -12.81
C GLY A 292 -9.85 -13.20 -12.19
N LEU A 293 -8.81 -12.99 -13.00
CA LEU A 293 -7.42 -12.86 -12.55
C LEU A 293 -7.04 -11.39 -12.41
N ASN A 294 -6.39 -11.03 -11.30
CA ASN A 294 -5.99 -9.65 -11.02
C ASN A 294 -4.74 -9.26 -11.82
N PRO A 295 -4.82 -8.32 -12.81
CA PRO A 295 -3.66 -7.92 -13.61
C PRO A 295 -2.44 -7.46 -12.80
N ALA A 296 -2.64 -6.84 -11.63
CA ALA A 296 -1.53 -6.37 -10.78
C ALA A 296 -0.62 -7.51 -10.31
N ARG A 297 -1.12 -8.75 -10.25
CA ARG A 297 -0.32 -9.94 -9.92
C ARG A 297 0.65 -10.35 -11.05
N HIS A 298 0.31 -10.05 -12.30
CA HIS A 298 1.01 -10.56 -13.48
C HIS A 298 1.72 -9.46 -14.30
N ILE A 299 1.54 -8.18 -13.94
CA ILE A 299 1.97 -7.02 -14.75
C ILE A 299 3.47 -6.99 -15.08
N LYS A 300 4.31 -7.53 -14.21
CA LYS A 300 5.76 -7.58 -14.39
C LYS A 300 6.22 -8.51 -15.54
N GLY A 301 5.36 -9.45 -15.96
CA GLY A 301 5.70 -10.50 -16.91
C GLY A 301 6.50 -11.64 -16.27
N GLY A 302 6.15 -12.88 -16.62
CA GLY A 302 6.62 -14.09 -15.96
C GLY A 302 5.83 -14.36 -14.69
N ASP A 303 5.16 -15.51 -14.58
CA ASP A 303 4.37 -15.87 -13.42
C ASP A 303 5.21 -15.78 -12.14
N ALA A 304 5.07 -14.67 -11.42
CA ALA A 304 5.55 -14.52 -10.06
C ALA A 304 4.65 -15.37 -9.14
N VAL A 305 4.68 -16.68 -9.35
CA VAL A 305 4.41 -17.63 -8.27
C VAL A 305 5.54 -17.40 -7.27
N LEU A 306 5.16 -17.14 -6.02
CA LEU A 306 6.00 -16.86 -4.83
C LEU A 306 5.96 -15.41 -4.35
N ASP A 307 4.79 -14.89 -4.00
CA ASP A 307 4.72 -13.94 -2.87
C ASP A 307 3.37 -13.93 -2.13
N GLU A 308 2.67 -15.06 -2.08
CA GLU A 308 1.49 -15.21 -1.21
C GLU A 308 1.95 -15.50 0.22
N GLY A 309 1.94 -14.45 1.03
CA GLY A 309 2.22 -14.52 2.46
C GLY A 309 1.67 -13.31 3.20
N GLU A 310 0.38 -13.04 3.06
CA GLU A 310 -0.39 -12.14 3.96
C GLU A 310 -1.09 -12.87 5.10
#